data_AF-A0A2G9MP44-F1
#
_entry.id   AF-A0A2G9MP44-F1
#
_cell.length_a   1.000
_cell.length_b   1.000
_cell.length_c   1.000
_cell.angle_alpha   90.00
_cell.angle_beta   90.00
_cell.angle_gamma   90.00
#
_symmetry.space_group_name_H-M   'P 1'
#
loop_
_entity.id
_entity.type
_entity.pdbx_description
1 polymer ?
#
loop_
_entity_poly.entity_id
_entity_poly.type
_entity_poly.pdbx_seq_one_letter_code
_entity_poly.pdbx_strand_id
1 'polypeptide(L)'
;MIDENIPLNRRKACLLWSDHALYDKNLNKEDSYNAEYTVKHGKIDLDKSNKDRICYKNYFKKEKKTYFVVVIFKKDFIKIITIIKKNGKY
;
A
#
# COMPACT_ATOMS: atom_id res chain seq x y z
N MET A 1 8.66 17.53 0.33
CA MET A 1 9.53 16.63 1.12
C MET A 1 8.63 15.85 2.06
N ILE A 2 8.68 14.52 2.00
CA ILE A 2 8.03 13.68 3.01
C ILE A 2 8.99 13.68 4.18
N ASP A 3 8.56 14.16 5.35
CA ASP A 3 9.35 14.09 6.57
C ASP A 3 9.82 12.65 6.78
N GLU A 4 11.13 12.44 6.92
CA GLU A 4 11.76 11.13 7.06
C GLU A 4 11.39 10.41 8.38
N ASN A 5 10.63 11.06 9.26
CA ASN A 5 10.09 10.47 10.48
C ASN A 5 8.76 9.74 10.22
N ILE A 6 8.82 8.60 9.52
CA ILE A 6 7.73 7.62 9.57
C ILE A 6 7.83 6.93 10.95
N PRO A 7 6.98 7.26 11.95
CA PRO A 7 7.23 6.87 13.34
C PRO A 7 7.01 5.37 13.59
N LEU A 8 6.26 4.72 12.69
CA LEU A 8 5.77 3.37 12.87
C LEU A 8 6.52 2.40 11.96
N ASN A 9 7.10 1.36 12.55
CA ASN A 9 7.77 0.30 11.79
C ASN A 9 6.73 -0.50 10.99
N ARG A 10 6.57 -0.15 9.71
CA ARG A 10 5.56 -0.73 8.81
C ARG A 10 5.62 -2.25 8.66
N ARG A 11 6.78 -2.88 8.89
CA ARG A 11 6.92 -4.34 8.81
C ARG A 11 6.21 -5.06 9.95
N LYS A 12 6.07 -4.39 11.10
CA LYS A 12 5.43 -4.90 12.32
C LYS A 12 4.09 -4.23 12.62
N ALA A 13 3.76 -3.14 11.94
CA ALA A 13 2.54 -2.37 12.15
C ALA A 13 1.28 -3.18 11.85
N CYS A 14 0.22 -2.93 12.64
CA CYS A 14 -1.13 -3.35 12.29
C CYS A 14 -1.59 -2.59 11.04
N LEU A 15 -2.18 -3.33 10.09
CA LEU A 15 -2.75 -2.77 8.87
C LEU A 15 -4.27 -2.81 8.98
N LEU A 16 -4.91 -1.65 8.86
CA LEU A 16 -6.37 -1.53 8.84
C LEU A 16 -6.83 -1.03 7.47
N TRP A 17 -8.02 -1.47 7.08
CA TRP A 17 -8.59 -1.18 5.77
C TRP A 17 -9.60 -0.05 5.88
N SER A 18 -9.59 0.87 4.92
CA SER A 18 -10.74 1.76 4.72
C SER A 18 -11.90 0.98 4.10
N ASP A 19 -13.13 1.39 4.37
CA ASP A 19 -14.33 0.78 3.79
C ASP A 19 -14.24 0.74 2.25
N HIS A 20 -13.74 1.82 1.64
CA HIS A 20 -13.53 1.88 0.20
C HIS A 20 -12.59 0.77 -0.31
N ALA A 21 -11.45 0.56 0.36
CA ALA A 21 -10.51 -0.49 0.00
C ALA A 21 -11.02 -1.90 0.34
N LEU A 22 -11.82 -2.03 1.40
CA LEU A 22 -12.37 -3.30 1.87
C LEU A 22 -13.49 -3.83 0.96
N TYR A 23 -14.32 -2.93 0.43
CA TYR A 23 -15.49 -3.27 -0.39
C TYR A 23 -15.30 -3.03 -1.88
N ASP A 24 -14.07 -2.81 -2.35
CA ASP A 24 -13.78 -2.70 -3.77
C ASP A 24 -14.01 -4.05 -4.48
N LYS A 25 -15.08 -4.11 -5.28
CA LYS A 25 -15.50 -5.30 -6.03
C LYS A 25 -14.46 -5.75 -7.07
N ASN A 26 -13.50 -4.90 -7.43
CA ASN A 26 -12.43 -5.24 -8.35
C ASN A 26 -11.29 -5.99 -7.66
N LEU A 27 -11.29 -6.09 -6.34
CA LEU A 27 -10.26 -6.74 -5.55
C LEU A 27 -10.74 -8.11 -5.08
N ASN A 28 -9.85 -9.10 -5.16
CA ASN A 28 -10.06 -10.42 -4.58
C ASN A 28 -9.15 -10.62 -3.35
N LYS A 29 -9.26 -11.78 -2.70
CA LYS A 29 -8.48 -12.11 -1.50
C LYS A 29 -6.95 -12.07 -1.74
N GLU A 30 -6.49 -12.44 -2.93
CA GLU A 30 -5.08 -12.39 -3.30
C GLU A 30 -4.59 -10.94 -3.43
N ASP A 31 -5.43 -10.05 -3.98
CA ASP A 31 -5.13 -8.62 -4.05
C ASP A 31 -4.95 -8.03 -2.65
N SER A 32 -5.76 -8.47 -1.67
CA SER A 32 -5.60 -8.04 -0.27
C SER A 32 -4.24 -8.44 0.29
N TYR A 33 -3.84 -9.70 0.09
CA TYR A 33 -2.53 -10.20 0.53
C TYR A 33 -1.38 -9.45 -0.14
N ASN A 34 -1.45 -9.26 -1.45
CA ASN A 34 -0.43 -8.54 -2.21
C ASN A 34 -0.35 -7.07 -1.80
N ALA A 35 -1.46 -6.44 -1.43
CA ALA A 35 -1.45 -5.08 -0.92
C ALA A 35 -0.76 -4.97 0.45
N GLU A 36 -1.05 -5.88 1.40
CA GLU A 36 -0.35 -5.91 2.69
C GLU A 36 1.15 -6.12 2.52
N TYR A 37 1.51 -7.08 1.66
CA TYR A 37 2.91 -7.34 1.33
C TYR A 37 3.57 -6.09 0.72
N THR A 38 2.86 -5.39 -0.16
CA THR A 38 3.34 -4.14 -0.78
C THR A 38 3.59 -3.05 0.27
N VAL A 39 2.71 -2.88 1.25
CA VAL A 39 2.94 -1.92 2.34
C VAL A 39 4.16 -2.30 3.18
N LYS A 40 4.34 -3.58 3.50
CA LYS A 40 5.44 -4.04 4.36
C LYS A 40 6.80 -4.03 3.65
N HIS A 41 6.84 -4.44 2.38
CA HIS A 41 8.08 -4.77 1.67
C HIS A 41 8.30 -3.97 0.38
N GLY A 42 7.25 -3.33 -0.15
CA GLY A 42 7.33 -2.53 -1.37
C GLY A 42 8.19 -1.27 -1.20
N LYS A 43 8.55 -0.69 -2.34
CA LYS A 43 9.26 0.59 -2.40
C LYS A 43 8.26 1.73 -2.25
N ILE A 44 8.69 2.86 -1.71
CA ILE A 44 7.89 4.08 -1.72
C ILE A 44 7.96 4.67 -3.13
N ASP A 45 6.80 5.00 -3.69
CA ASP A 45 6.67 5.79 -4.91
C ASP A 45 6.54 7.26 -4.51
N LEU A 46 7.67 7.98 -4.54
CA LEU A 46 7.75 9.37 -4.07
C LEU A 46 6.91 10.32 -4.93
N ASP A 47 6.79 10.06 -6.23
CA ASP A 47 6.06 10.90 -7.17
C ASP A 47 4.54 10.84 -6.94
N LYS A 48 4.06 9.73 -6.36
CA LYS A 48 2.65 9.52 -6.00
C LYS A 48 2.37 9.70 -4.51
N SER A 49 3.39 10.05 -3.73
CA SER A 49 3.27 10.29 -2.30
C SER A 49 3.18 11.78 -2.00
N ASN A 50 2.56 12.12 -0.88
CA ASN A 50 2.54 13.48 -0.33
C ASN A 50 2.72 13.45 1.19
N LYS A 51 2.61 14.61 1.84
CA LYS A 51 2.82 14.74 3.30
C LYS A 51 1.87 13.88 4.16
N ASP A 52 0.65 13.61 3.66
CA ASP A 52 -0.40 12.92 4.43
C ASP A 52 -0.59 11.46 3.99
N ARG A 53 -0.18 11.14 2.76
CA ARG A 53 -0.43 9.85 2.10
C ARG A 53 0.83 9.33 1.45
N ILE A 54 1.18 8.09 1.77
CA ILE A 54 2.34 7.41 1.21
C ILE A 54 1.86 6.34 0.24
N CYS A 55 2.42 6.33 -0.96
CA CYS A 55 2.19 5.32 -1.97
C CYS A 55 3.32 4.29 -1.95
N TYR A 56 2.96 3.03 -1.71
CA TYR A 56 3.85 1.89 -1.85
C TYR A 56 3.65 1.20 -3.19
N LYS A 57 4.73 0.68 -3.75
CA LYS A 57 4.72 -0.01 -5.04
C LYS A 57 5.48 -1.32 -4.97
N ASN A 58 4.90 -2.37 -5.54
CA ASN A 58 5.56 -3.65 -5.70
C ASN A 58 5.11 -4.38 -6.97
N TYR A 59 6.06 -4.98 -7.69
CA TYR A 59 5.78 -5.85 -8.83
C TYR A 59 5.89 -7.31 -8.42
N PHE A 60 4.80 -8.06 -8.58
CA PHE A 60 4.80 -9.49 -8.33
C PHE A 60 4.93 -10.26 -9.64
N LYS A 61 6.06 -10.97 -9.78
CA LYS A 61 6.46 -11.63 -11.03
C LYS A 61 5.54 -12.78 -11.44
N LYS A 62 5.01 -13.54 -10.47
CA LYS A 62 4.16 -14.71 -10.70
C LYS A 62 2.81 -14.30 -11.31
N GLU A 63 2.26 -13.21 -10.80
CA GLU A 63 0.97 -12.62 -11.16
C GLU A 63 1.11 -11.67 -12.35
N LYS A 64 2.35 -11.29 -12.70
CA LYS A 64 2.70 -10.28 -13.71
C LYS A 64 1.94 -8.97 -13.50
N LYS A 65 1.82 -8.54 -12.23
CA LYS A 65 1.07 -7.35 -11.83
C LYS A 65 1.88 -6.45 -10.92
N THR A 66 1.73 -5.14 -11.10
CA THR A 66 2.23 -4.12 -10.17
C THR A 66 1.08 -3.63 -9.31
N TYR A 67 1.29 -3.60 -8.00
CA TYR A 67 0.38 -3.03 -7.03
C TYR A 67 0.92 -1.69 -6.57
N PHE A 68 0.04 -0.70 -6.53
CA PHE A 68 0.24 0.59 -5.90
C PHE A 68 -0.75 0.71 -4.75
N VAL A 69 -0.24 0.91 -3.53
CA VAL A 69 -1.03 0.92 -2.31
C VAL A 69 -0.85 2.24 -1.59
N VAL A 70 -1.92 3.01 -1.49
CA VAL A 70 -1.92 4.30 -0.81
C VAL A 70 -2.32 4.09 0.64
N VAL A 71 -1.50 4.59 1.55
CA VAL A 71 -1.72 4.47 2.99
C VAL A 71 -1.63 5.80 3.72
N ILE A 72 -2.23 5.85 4.90
CA ILE A 72 -2.08 6.92 5.88
C ILE A 72 -1.49 6.33 7.15
N PHE A 73 -0.43 6.94 7.67
CA PHE A 73 0.12 6.58 8.96
C PHE A 73 -0.73 7.17 10.08
N LYS A 74 -1.10 6.33 11.04
CA LYS A 74 -1.70 6.72 12.31
C LYS A 74 -0.75 6.36 13.44
N LYS A 75 -1.04 6.83 14.65
CA LYS A 75 -0.17 6.63 15.82
C LYS A 75 0.15 5.15 16.05
N ASP A 76 -0.86 4.28 15.94
CA ASP A 76 -0.74 2.87 16.32
C ASP A 76 -0.89 1.88 15.14
N PHE A 77 -1.30 2.36 13.96
CA PHE A 77 -1.57 1.51 12.81
C PHE A 77 -1.35 2.25 11.47
N ILE A 78 -1.33 1.48 10.39
CA ILE A 78 -1.30 2.02 9.02
C ILE A 78 -2.66 1.74 8.39
N LYS A 79 -3.32 2.79 7.89
CA LYS A 79 -4.60 2.65 7.20
C LYS A 79 -4.39 2.53 5.69
N ILE A 80 -4.81 1.42 5.10
CA ILE A 80 -4.86 1.21 3.64
C ILE A 80 -6.10 1.93 3.09
N ILE A 81 -5.87 2.92 2.23
CA ILE A 81 -6.92 3.78 1.68
C ILE A 81 -7.33 3.33 0.29
N THR A 82 -6.37 2.97 -0.55
CA THR A 82 -6.62 2.64 -1.96
C THR A 82 -5.62 1.63 -2.45
N ILE A 83 -6.07 0.69 -3.27
CA ILE A 83 -5.23 -0.27 -3.98
C ILE A 83 -5.49 -0.11 -5.46
N ILE A 84 -4.43 0.04 -6.24
CA ILE A 84 -4.48 0.07 -7.68
C ILE A 84 -3.59 -1.06 -8.18
N LYS A 85 -4.17 -1.98 -8.96
CA LYS A 85 -3.42 -3.06 -9.62
C LYS A 85 -3.33 -2.78 -11.11
N LYS A 86 -2.14 -2.96 -11.68
CA LYS A 86 -1.88 -2.82 -13.12
C LYS A 86 -1.17 -4.05 -13.67
N ASN A 87 -1.52 -4.46 -14.88
CA ASN A 87 -0.85 -5.58 -15.57
C ASN A 87 0.50 -5.11 -16.12
N GLY A 88 1.55 -5.87 -15.83
CA GLY A 88 2.93 -5.57 -16.22
C GLY A 88 3.75 -4.93 -15.09
N LYS A 89 5.02 -4.69 -15.40
CA LYS A 89 5.99 -4.03 -14.51
C LYS A 89 5.98 -2.53 -14.77
N TYR A 90 5.63 -1.75 -13.76
CA TYR A 90 5.68 -0.30 -13.80
C TYR A 90 6.81 0.22 -12.94
#